data_AF-A0A532AVI8-F1
#
_entry.id   AF-A0A532AVI8-F1
#
_cell.length_a   1.000
_cell.length_b   1.000
_cell.length_c   1.000
_cell.angle_alpha   90.00
_cell.angle_beta   90.00
_cell.angle_gamma   90.00
#
_symmetry.space_group_name_H-M   'P 1'
#
loop_
_entity.id
_entity.type
_entity.pdbx_description
1 polymer ?
#
loop_
_entity_poly.entity_id
_entity_poly.type
_entity_poly.pdbx_seq_one_letter_code
_entity_poly.pdbx_strand_id
1 'polypeptide(L)'
;MRRASGPSPLAPRPSSLLELELFAAIWVVGVFLFFTASSTRLPHYIGPLFPAAALLAASYWSRCLQDPTTKGIRGSIHLMMGLGYLLAIAFACVPTLYANYASKMVREFPLAGQVGLGVGPYVAATLLLFGMGLVGYLGLNEERRGGAFWAAGATLAGLVLTVIVIATPPINRFVIAPPQELAYAAGLNLDPQDLFIAYGTVRPSSVFYARRPTVFVPFGEEDKIREALKGPKKVMILLPETAQTKLPAEAVTLVPILKRYGYILLAKQPMVTIPEGAAPPPPPTVFGH
;
A
#
# COMPACT_ATOMS: atom_id res chain seq x y z
N MET A 1 10.38 24.47 61.64
CA MET A 1 10.94 25.07 60.41
C MET A 1 11.78 24.02 59.66
N ARG A 2 11.21 23.30 58.69
CA ARG A 2 11.98 22.48 57.75
C ARG A 2 12.33 23.36 56.55
N ARG A 3 13.63 23.62 56.34
CA ARG A 3 14.13 24.29 55.14
C ARG A 3 13.69 23.47 53.92
N ALA A 4 12.93 24.09 53.02
CA ALA A 4 12.75 23.59 51.68
C ALA A 4 14.13 23.55 51.00
N SER A 5 14.61 22.36 50.68
CA SER A 5 15.71 22.15 49.75
C SER A 5 15.27 22.72 48.40
N GLY A 6 15.92 23.79 47.95
CA GLY A 6 15.72 24.33 46.60
C GLY A 6 16.05 23.28 45.54
N PRO A 7 15.53 23.43 44.31
CA PRO A 7 15.84 22.52 43.23
C PRO A 7 17.36 22.50 43.02
N SER A 8 17.94 21.29 43.10
CA SER A 8 19.34 21.08 42.80
C SER A 8 19.59 21.52 41.35
N PRO A 9 20.64 22.32 41.05
CA PRO A 9 20.95 22.70 39.68
C PRO A 9 21.19 21.42 38.87
N LEU A 10 20.44 21.28 37.78
CA LEU A 10 20.58 20.17 36.83
C LEU A 10 22.05 20.11 36.37
N ALA A 11 22.64 18.92 36.42
CA ALA A 11 24.00 18.72 35.95
C ALA A 11 24.15 19.18 34.49
N PRO A 12 25.27 19.84 34.13
CA PRO A 12 25.51 20.25 32.75
C PRO A 12 25.50 19.02 31.82
N ARG A 13 24.97 19.20 30.60
CA ARG A 13 24.85 18.11 29.63
C ARG A 13 26.23 17.53 29.33
N PRO A 14 26.39 16.19 29.27
CA PRO A 14 27.64 15.60 28.83
C PRO A 14 27.90 15.97 27.36
N SER A 15 29.15 16.32 27.04
CA SER A 15 29.55 16.78 25.70
C SER A 15 29.22 15.78 24.60
N SER A 16 29.35 14.49 24.89
CA SER A 16 29.06 13.39 23.94
C SER A 16 27.60 13.36 23.46
N LEU A 17 26.64 13.74 24.30
CA LEU A 17 25.22 13.80 23.88
C LEU A 17 24.97 15.00 22.96
N LEU A 18 25.66 16.12 23.16
CA LEU A 18 25.56 17.28 22.28
C LEU A 18 26.15 16.99 20.90
N GLU A 19 27.30 16.32 20.86
CA GLU A 19 27.94 15.87 19.62
C GLU A 19 27.04 14.91 18.84
N LEU A 20 26.40 13.96 19.52
CA LEU A 20 25.43 13.04 18.91
C LEU A 20 24.21 13.78 18.35
N GLU A 21 23.62 14.71 19.11
CA GLU A 21 22.48 15.52 18.63
C GLU A 21 22.86 16.36 17.42
N LEU A 22 24.04 16.98 17.44
CA LEU A 22 24.53 17.77 16.31
C LEU A 22 24.76 16.90 15.07
N PHE A 23 25.42 15.76 15.24
CA PHE A 23 25.63 14.79 14.16
C PHE A 23 24.31 14.32 13.55
N ALA A 24 23.34 13.94 14.40
CA ALA A 24 22.02 13.50 13.94
C ALA A 24 21.26 14.63 13.23
N ALA A 25 21.36 15.88 13.71
CA ALA A 25 20.75 17.03 13.05
C ALA A 25 21.36 17.29 11.67
N ILE A 26 22.70 17.26 11.57
CA ILE A 26 23.42 17.40 10.29
C ILE A 26 23.03 16.26 9.34
N TRP A 27 22.91 15.03 9.84
CA TRP A 27 22.44 13.90 9.03
C TRP A 27 21.04 14.18 8.46
N VAL A 28 20.06 14.51 9.31
CA VAL A 28 18.68 14.77 8.88
C VAL A 28 18.65 15.87 7.83
N VAL A 29 19.30 17.02 8.11
CA VAL A 29 19.32 18.16 7.19
C VAL A 29 20.07 17.84 5.90
N GLY A 30 21.24 17.20 5.99
CA GLY A 30 22.05 16.84 4.84
C GLY A 30 21.35 15.88 3.88
N VAL A 31 20.77 14.78 4.40
CA VAL A 31 20.00 13.82 3.59
C VAL A 31 18.76 14.48 3.00
N PHE A 32 18.04 15.27 3.79
CA PHE A 32 16.84 15.98 3.31
C PHE A 32 17.19 16.95 2.19
N LEU A 33 18.21 17.79 2.34
CA LEU A 33 18.62 18.76 1.32
C LEU A 33 19.16 18.07 0.07
N PHE A 34 19.97 17.03 0.22
CA PHE A 34 20.51 16.26 -0.91
C PHE A 34 19.41 15.69 -1.79
N PHE A 35 18.44 14.98 -1.21
CA PHE A 35 17.33 14.41 -1.98
C PHE A 35 16.29 15.44 -2.41
N THR A 36 16.20 16.57 -1.72
CA THR A 36 15.42 17.73 -2.20
C THR A 36 16.05 18.34 -3.45
N ALA A 37 17.38 18.41 -3.53
CA ALA A 37 18.08 18.94 -4.71
C ALA A 37 18.16 17.96 -5.89
N SER A 38 17.93 16.66 -5.65
CA SER A 38 17.94 15.64 -6.71
C SER A 38 16.89 15.88 -7.79
N SER A 39 17.28 15.66 -9.05
CA SER A 39 16.41 15.75 -10.23
C SER A 39 15.41 14.58 -10.32
N THR A 40 15.76 13.43 -9.75
CA THR A 40 14.88 12.27 -9.63
C THR A 40 14.55 12.05 -8.17
N ARG A 41 13.25 12.04 -7.84
CA ARG A 41 12.77 11.93 -6.46
C ARG A 41 11.79 10.77 -6.35
N LEU A 42 12.19 9.72 -5.65
CA LEU A 42 11.27 8.68 -5.22
C LEU A 42 10.97 8.90 -3.73
N PRO A 43 9.71 8.72 -3.27
CA PRO A 43 9.33 8.98 -1.89
C PRO A 43 10.20 8.25 -0.85
N HIS A 44 10.74 7.08 -1.18
CA HIS A 44 11.57 6.29 -0.27
C HIS A 44 13.01 6.79 -0.14
N TYR A 45 13.44 7.78 -0.93
CA TYR A 45 14.81 8.32 -0.87
C TYR A 45 15.12 9.02 0.45
N ILE A 46 14.11 9.58 1.11
CA ILE A 46 14.28 10.16 2.44
C ILE A 46 14.37 9.10 3.54
N GLY A 47 14.14 7.82 3.25
CA GLY A 47 14.19 6.72 4.22
C GLY A 47 15.39 6.73 5.18
N PRO A 48 16.62 6.98 4.70
CA PRO A 48 17.81 7.04 5.56
C PRO A 48 17.81 8.16 6.63
N LEU A 49 16.89 9.13 6.61
CA LEU A 49 16.81 10.18 7.64
C LEU A 49 16.11 9.73 8.92
N PHE A 50 15.25 8.71 8.84
CA PHE A 50 14.40 8.30 9.97
C PHE A 50 15.19 7.86 11.22
N PRO A 51 16.31 7.11 11.12
CA PRO A 51 17.11 6.76 12.31
C PRO A 51 17.64 7.98 13.05
N ALA A 52 18.17 8.98 12.35
CA ALA A 52 18.69 10.19 12.95
C ALA A 52 17.58 11.06 13.58
N ALA A 53 16.42 11.17 12.91
CA ALA A 53 15.25 11.84 13.47
C ALA A 53 14.73 11.15 14.74
N ALA A 54 14.74 9.81 14.78
CA ALA A 54 14.35 9.04 15.95
C ALA A 54 15.29 9.28 17.15
N LEU A 55 16.61 9.36 16.92
CA LEU A 55 17.59 9.71 17.97
C LEU A 55 17.32 11.09 18.56
N LEU A 56 17.07 12.09 17.72
CA LEU A 56 16.74 13.45 18.17
C LEU A 56 15.44 13.50 18.96
N ALA A 57 14.39 12.82 18.46
CA ALA A 57 13.10 12.72 19.14
C ALA A 57 13.22 12.02 20.50
N ALA A 58 13.96 10.91 20.56
CA ALA A 58 14.19 10.16 21.79
C ALA A 58 15.01 10.98 22.81
N SER A 59 16.06 11.68 22.37
CA SER A 59 16.85 12.55 23.25
C SER A 59 16.01 13.70 23.80
N TYR A 60 15.21 14.36 22.96
CA TYR A 60 14.28 15.40 23.41
C TYR A 60 13.23 14.86 24.39
N TRP A 61 12.63 13.71 24.09
CA TRP A 61 11.64 13.07 24.95
C TRP A 61 12.22 12.67 26.31
N SER A 62 13.43 12.11 26.34
CA SER A 62 14.13 11.76 27.57
C SER A 62 14.33 12.97 28.49
N ARG A 63 14.74 14.12 27.93
CA ARG A 63 14.85 15.39 28.67
C ARG A 63 13.51 15.83 29.25
N CYS A 64 12.45 15.76 28.45
CA CYS A 64 11.09 16.12 28.84
C CYS A 64 10.52 15.27 30.00
N LEU A 65 11.03 14.06 30.22
CA LEU A 65 10.66 13.20 31.35
C LEU A 65 11.45 13.52 32.61
N GLN A 66 12.69 14.01 32.48
CA GLN A 66 13.56 14.32 33.62
C GLN A 66 13.38 15.76 34.12
N ASP A 67 13.10 16.70 33.21
CA ASP A 67 12.92 18.11 33.50
C ASP A 67 11.57 18.63 32.96
N PRO A 68 10.58 18.83 33.86
CA PRO A 68 9.27 19.38 33.49
C PRO A 68 9.34 20.78 32.86
N THR A 69 10.40 21.55 33.14
CA THR A 69 10.59 22.91 32.62
C THR A 69 11.17 22.94 31.20
N THR A 70 11.41 21.78 30.59
CA THR A 70 11.87 21.67 29.21
C THR A 70 10.96 22.45 28.27
N LYS A 71 11.54 23.47 27.62
CA LYS A 71 10.80 24.38 26.73
C LYS A 71 10.17 23.62 25.57
N GLY A 72 8.96 24.03 25.20
CA GLY A 72 8.27 23.56 24.00
C GLY A 72 7.48 22.27 24.15
N ILE A 73 7.58 21.54 25.27
CA ILE A 73 6.97 20.20 25.36
C ILE A 73 5.45 20.21 25.18
N ARG A 74 4.74 21.15 25.84
CA ARG A 74 3.28 21.27 25.68
C ARG A 74 2.92 21.59 24.23
N GLY A 75 3.71 22.44 23.58
CA GLY A 75 3.58 22.74 22.16
C GLY A 75 3.78 21.51 21.27
N SER A 76 4.82 20.70 21.54
CA SER A 76 5.07 19.44 20.81
C SER A 76 3.93 18.44 20.98
N ILE A 77 3.37 18.30 22.19
CA ILE A 77 2.23 17.41 22.44
C ILE A 77 0.99 17.91 21.71
N HIS A 78 0.67 19.21 21.78
CA HIS A 78 -0.45 19.78 21.04
C HIS A 78 -0.28 19.65 19.52
N LEU A 79 0.94 19.83 19.00
CA LEU A 79 1.25 19.62 17.58
C LEU A 79 1.02 18.16 17.17
N MET A 80 1.48 17.20 17.99
CA MET A 80 1.28 15.77 17.75
C MET A 80 -0.21 15.39 17.76
N MET A 81 -0.96 15.90 18.75
CA MET A 81 -2.41 15.72 18.82
C MET A 81 -3.10 16.32 17.58
N GLY A 82 -2.74 17.55 17.22
CA GLY A 82 -3.32 18.24 16.06
C GLY A 82 -3.08 17.48 14.76
N LEU A 83 -1.85 17.01 14.53
CA LEU A 83 -1.52 16.20 13.36
C LEU A 83 -2.27 14.86 13.36
N GLY A 84 -2.35 14.18 14.51
CA GLY A 84 -3.07 12.91 14.61
C GLY A 84 -4.58 13.07 14.45
N TYR A 85 -5.19 14.15 14.95
CA TYR A 85 -6.60 14.47 14.69
C TYR A 85 -6.85 14.85 13.24
N LEU A 86 -5.95 15.61 12.61
CA LEU A 86 -6.03 15.90 11.18
C LEU A 86 -5.98 14.61 10.35
N LEU A 87 -5.11 13.67 10.71
CA LEU A 87 -5.05 12.35 10.09
C LEU A 87 -6.33 11.54 10.37
N ALA A 88 -6.90 11.61 11.58
CA ALA A 88 -8.16 10.94 11.91
C ALA A 88 -9.29 11.43 11.00
N ILE A 89 -9.40 12.76 10.82
CA ILE A 89 -10.37 13.37 9.90
C ILE A 89 -10.11 12.91 8.46
N ALA A 90 -8.85 12.93 8.02
CA ALA A 90 -8.48 12.47 6.68
C ALA A 90 -8.94 11.02 6.44
N PHE A 91 -8.64 10.10 7.36
CA PHE A 91 -9.08 8.70 7.28
C PHE A 91 -10.60 8.54 7.35
N ALA A 92 -11.30 9.34 8.13
CA ALA A 92 -12.76 9.33 8.18
C ALA A 92 -13.39 9.79 6.86
N CYS A 93 -12.75 10.73 6.16
CA CYS A 93 -13.21 11.22 4.86
C CYS A 93 -12.82 10.32 3.68
N VAL A 94 -11.78 9.49 3.82
CA VAL A 94 -11.25 8.63 2.74
C VAL A 94 -12.33 7.82 2.01
N PRO A 95 -13.29 7.14 2.66
CA PRO A 95 -14.34 6.39 1.96
C PRO A 95 -15.22 7.27 1.05
N THR A 96 -15.57 8.48 1.51
CA THR A 96 -16.36 9.45 0.73
C THR A 96 -15.57 9.97 -0.46
N LEU A 97 -14.29 10.30 -0.27
CA LEU A 97 -13.41 10.66 -1.38
C LEU A 97 -13.27 9.50 -2.37
N TYR A 98 -13.08 8.28 -1.88
CA TYR A 98 -12.97 7.10 -2.71
C TYR A 98 -14.19 6.92 -3.60
N ALA A 99 -15.41 7.00 -3.03
CA ALA A 99 -16.65 6.88 -3.80
C ALA A 99 -16.73 7.92 -4.94
N ASN A 100 -16.31 9.16 -4.69
CA ASN A 100 -16.33 10.24 -5.69
C ASN A 100 -15.30 10.06 -6.82
N TYR A 101 -14.19 9.36 -6.57
CA TYR A 101 -13.10 9.18 -7.54
C TYR A 101 -12.97 7.74 -8.07
N ALA A 102 -13.74 6.78 -7.54
CA ALA A 102 -13.66 5.37 -7.88
C ALA A 102 -13.83 5.11 -9.37
N SER A 103 -14.74 5.84 -10.03
CA SER A 103 -14.99 5.73 -11.48
C SER A 103 -13.75 6.05 -12.34
N LYS A 104 -12.87 6.95 -11.88
CA LYS A 104 -11.60 7.24 -12.56
C LYS A 104 -10.58 6.13 -12.36
N MET A 105 -10.64 5.43 -11.22
CA MET A 105 -9.73 4.33 -10.90
C MET A 105 -10.07 3.01 -11.59
N VAL A 106 -11.29 2.85 -12.12
CA VAL A 106 -11.71 1.65 -12.88
C VAL A 106 -10.77 1.34 -14.05
N ARG A 107 -10.13 2.36 -14.64
CA ARG A 107 -9.17 2.18 -15.73
C ARG A 107 -7.93 1.39 -15.32
N GLU A 108 -7.48 1.58 -14.08
CA GLU A 108 -6.28 0.93 -13.53
C GLU A 108 -6.63 -0.32 -12.71
N PHE A 109 -7.79 -0.28 -12.04
CA PHE A 109 -8.29 -1.31 -11.15
C PHE A 109 -9.74 -1.62 -11.51
N PRO A 110 -10.01 -2.67 -12.32
CA PRO A 110 -11.33 -2.94 -12.88
C PRO A 110 -12.47 -3.01 -11.86
N LEU A 111 -12.18 -3.44 -10.63
CA LEU A 111 -13.15 -3.51 -9.53
C LEU A 111 -13.15 -2.32 -8.57
N ALA A 112 -12.36 -1.26 -8.79
CA ALA A 112 -12.35 -0.11 -7.88
C ALA A 112 -13.71 0.59 -7.74
N GLY A 113 -14.59 0.46 -8.75
CA GLY A 113 -15.97 0.97 -8.66
C GLY A 113 -16.93 0.09 -7.85
N GLN A 114 -16.56 -1.17 -7.60
CA GLN A 114 -17.44 -2.19 -7.00
C GLN A 114 -16.97 -2.62 -5.60
N VAL A 115 -15.71 -2.36 -5.26
CA VAL A 115 -15.11 -2.72 -3.96
C VAL A 115 -14.87 -1.45 -3.16
N GLY A 116 -15.63 -1.28 -2.07
CA GLY A 116 -15.38 -0.21 -1.11
C GLY A 116 -14.14 -0.47 -0.25
N LEU A 117 -13.64 0.56 0.41
CA LEU A 117 -12.50 0.48 1.35
C LEU A 117 -12.84 -0.24 2.67
N GLY A 118 -14.10 -0.67 2.83
CA GLY A 118 -14.61 -1.33 4.03
C GLY A 118 -14.51 -0.46 5.28
N VAL A 119 -14.42 -1.11 6.44
CA VAL A 119 -14.35 -0.43 7.75
C VAL A 119 -12.95 0.08 8.10
N GLY A 120 -11.91 -0.33 7.36
CA GLY A 120 -10.50 -0.05 7.67
C GLY A 120 -10.20 1.43 7.93
N PRO A 121 -10.61 2.36 7.05
CA PRO A 121 -10.40 3.79 7.28
C PRO A 121 -11.07 4.32 8.55
N TYR A 122 -12.28 3.86 8.88
CA TYR A 122 -12.98 4.27 10.10
C TYR A 122 -12.34 3.70 11.37
N VAL A 123 -11.83 2.47 11.32
CA VAL A 123 -11.05 1.88 12.43
C VAL A 123 -9.77 2.69 12.65
N ALA A 124 -9.04 3.03 11.58
CA ALA A 124 -7.85 3.88 11.67
C ALA A 124 -8.16 5.28 12.24
N ALA A 125 -9.25 5.91 11.77
CA ALA A 125 -9.70 7.20 12.28
C ALA A 125 -10.04 7.14 13.78
N THR A 126 -10.73 6.08 14.20
CA THR A 126 -11.13 5.86 15.60
C THR A 126 -9.90 5.64 16.50
N LEU A 127 -8.95 4.82 16.06
CA LEU A 127 -7.68 4.60 16.75
C LEU A 127 -6.88 5.89 16.90
N LEU A 128 -6.78 6.70 15.84
CA LEU A 128 -6.12 8.00 15.91
C LEU A 128 -6.83 8.97 16.85
N LEU A 129 -8.17 9.03 16.80
CA LEU A 129 -8.95 9.91 17.66
C LEU A 129 -8.75 9.58 19.15
N PHE A 130 -8.98 8.33 19.55
CA PHE A 130 -8.82 7.92 20.95
C PHE A 130 -7.35 7.87 21.37
N GLY A 131 -6.47 7.43 20.48
CA GLY A 131 -5.03 7.40 20.70
C GLY A 131 -4.45 8.77 20.99
N MET A 132 -4.79 9.78 20.17
CA MET A 132 -4.36 11.16 20.40
C MET A 132 -5.02 11.80 21.62
N GLY A 133 -6.27 11.44 21.92
CA GLY A 133 -6.92 11.81 23.17
C GLY A 133 -6.15 11.30 24.39
N LEU A 134 -5.72 10.03 24.37
CA LEU A 134 -4.94 9.42 25.44
C LEU A 134 -3.53 10.01 25.54
N VAL A 135 -2.89 10.28 24.40
CA VAL A 135 -1.61 11.02 24.34
C VAL A 135 -1.74 12.39 25.00
N GLY A 136 -2.81 13.13 24.71
CA GLY A 136 -3.06 14.43 25.35
C GLY A 136 -3.30 14.29 26.85
N TYR A 137 -4.16 13.35 27.26
CA TYR A 137 -4.50 13.10 28.66
C TYR A 137 -3.28 12.73 29.50
N LEU A 138 -2.41 11.85 28.98
CA LEU A 138 -1.20 11.41 29.69
C LEU A 138 -0.05 12.41 29.55
N GLY A 139 0.16 12.95 28.35
CA GLY A 139 1.34 13.77 28.02
C GLY A 139 1.30 15.16 28.64
N LEU A 140 0.12 15.76 28.73
CA LEU A 140 -0.06 17.08 29.34
C LEU A 140 -0.01 17.04 30.87
N ASN A 141 -0.11 15.86 31.47
CA ASN A 141 0.09 15.65 32.91
C ASN A 141 1.56 15.30 33.19
N GLU A 142 2.24 16.10 34.00
CA GLU A 142 3.67 15.93 34.33
C GLU A 142 3.97 14.58 34.98
N GLU A 143 3.11 14.11 35.89
CA GLU A 143 3.31 12.84 36.61
C GLU A 143 3.12 11.61 35.73
N ARG A 144 2.27 11.72 34.70
CA ARG A 144 1.86 10.59 33.84
C ARG A 144 2.46 10.65 32.44
N ARG A 145 3.31 11.64 32.17
CA ARG A 145 3.86 11.96 30.86
C ARG A 145 4.51 10.78 30.15
N GLY A 146 5.20 9.93 30.89
CA GLY A 146 5.81 8.70 30.35
C GLY A 146 4.79 7.78 29.66
N GLY A 147 3.53 7.79 30.11
CA GLY A 147 2.43 7.03 29.51
C GLY A 147 2.06 7.50 28.09
N ALA A 148 2.34 8.75 27.72
CA ALA A 148 2.04 9.25 26.38
C ALA A 148 2.87 8.54 25.28
N PHE A 149 4.10 8.12 25.60
CA PHE A 149 4.92 7.31 24.69
C PHE A 149 4.25 5.97 24.39
N TRP A 150 3.77 5.29 25.44
CA TRP A 150 3.04 4.02 25.30
C TRP A 150 1.72 4.19 24.56
N ALA A 151 0.97 5.25 24.84
CA ALA A 151 -0.26 5.57 24.12
C ALA A 151 -0.01 5.80 22.62
N ALA A 152 1.02 6.58 22.28
CA ALA A 152 1.41 6.83 20.89
C ALA A 152 1.89 5.54 20.20
N GLY A 153 2.72 4.74 20.88
CA GLY A 153 3.22 3.46 20.36
C GLY A 153 2.10 2.44 20.14
N ALA A 154 1.18 2.30 21.08
CA ALA A 154 0.01 1.43 20.95
C ALA A 154 -0.92 1.89 19.81
N THR A 155 -1.10 3.20 19.64
CA THR A 155 -1.87 3.77 18.53
C THR A 155 -1.22 3.42 17.19
N LEU A 156 0.10 3.61 17.07
CA LEU A 156 0.84 3.27 15.86
C LEU A 156 0.78 1.76 15.56
N ALA A 157 0.99 0.91 16.56
CA ALA A 157 0.87 -0.54 16.41
C ALA A 157 -0.55 -0.95 15.96
N GLY A 158 -1.58 -0.37 16.56
CA GLY A 158 -2.97 -0.57 16.16
C GLY A 158 -3.25 -0.16 14.72
N LEU A 159 -2.67 0.96 14.25
CA LEU A 159 -2.76 1.39 12.85
C LEU A 159 -2.07 0.41 11.91
N VAL A 160 -0.86 -0.03 12.24
CA VAL A 160 -0.12 -1.03 11.44
C VAL A 160 -0.91 -2.34 11.36
N LEU A 161 -1.46 -2.81 12.48
CA LEU A 161 -2.30 -4.00 12.51
C LEU A 161 -3.59 -3.82 11.70
N THR A 162 -4.22 -2.65 11.76
CA THR A 162 -5.40 -2.32 10.93
C THR A 162 -5.05 -2.43 9.45
N VAL A 163 -3.89 -1.93 9.03
CA VAL A 163 -3.44 -2.06 7.65
C VAL A 163 -3.25 -3.53 7.28
N ILE A 164 -2.47 -4.28 8.07
CA ILE A 164 -2.13 -5.68 7.75
C ILE A 164 -3.35 -6.61 7.77
N VAL A 165 -4.24 -6.46 8.75
CA VAL A 165 -5.33 -7.40 9.01
C VAL A 165 -6.62 -6.99 8.31
N ILE A 166 -6.88 -5.70 8.13
CA ILE A 166 -8.15 -5.21 7.58
C ILE A 166 -7.98 -4.67 6.15
N ALA A 167 -6.98 -3.82 5.90
CA ALA A 167 -6.83 -3.17 4.59
C ALA A 167 -6.14 -4.07 3.55
N THR A 168 -5.07 -4.77 3.94
CA THR A 168 -4.27 -5.58 3.01
C THR A 168 -5.04 -6.76 2.42
N PRO A 169 -5.86 -7.55 3.15
CA PRO A 169 -6.55 -8.70 2.57
C PRO A 169 -7.49 -8.37 1.39
N PRO A 170 -8.40 -7.38 1.46
CA PRO A 170 -9.23 -7.02 0.32
C PRO A 170 -8.38 -6.45 -0.83
N ILE A 171 -7.37 -5.61 -0.56
CA ILE A 171 -6.45 -5.12 -1.59
C ILE A 171 -5.78 -6.29 -2.30
N ASN A 172 -5.26 -7.26 -1.54
CA ASN A 172 -4.63 -8.43 -2.12
C ASN A 172 -5.62 -9.22 -2.99
N ARG A 173 -6.81 -9.51 -2.46
CA ARG A 173 -7.84 -10.31 -3.12
C ARG A 173 -8.37 -9.69 -4.41
N PHE A 174 -8.59 -8.37 -4.44
CA PHE A 174 -9.26 -7.71 -5.56
C PHE A 174 -8.31 -6.99 -6.52
N VAL A 175 -7.09 -6.65 -6.10
CA VAL A 175 -6.17 -5.80 -6.86
C VAL A 175 -4.84 -6.48 -7.19
N ILE A 176 -4.25 -7.23 -6.25
CA ILE A 176 -2.90 -7.77 -6.40
C ILE A 176 -2.92 -9.19 -6.97
N ALA A 177 -3.62 -10.11 -6.31
CA ALA A 177 -3.67 -11.53 -6.64
C ALA A 177 -4.32 -11.84 -8.01
N PRO A 178 -5.42 -11.19 -8.45
CA PRO A 178 -6.13 -11.60 -9.66
C PRO A 178 -5.27 -11.69 -10.94
N PRO A 179 -4.51 -10.64 -11.34
CA PRO A 179 -3.64 -10.75 -12.51
C PRO A 179 -2.48 -11.73 -12.29
N GLN A 180 -2.04 -11.97 -11.05
CA GLN A 180 -0.97 -12.91 -10.73
C GLN A 180 -1.45 -14.36 -10.87
N GLU A 181 -2.65 -14.68 -10.39
CA GLU A 181 -3.29 -16.00 -10.56
C GLU A 181 -3.52 -16.31 -12.04
N LEU A 182 -3.98 -15.34 -12.82
CA LEU A 182 -4.19 -15.51 -14.26
C LEU A 182 -2.87 -15.68 -15.02
N ALA A 183 -1.83 -14.92 -14.66
CA ALA A 183 -0.50 -15.09 -15.21
C ALA A 183 0.09 -16.47 -14.87
N TYR A 184 -0.07 -16.92 -13.63
CA TYR A 184 0.34 -18.25 -13.21
C TYR A 184 -0.39 -19.36 -13.98
N ALA A 185 -1.71 -19.23 -14.15
CA ALA A 185 -2.50 -20.16 -14.95
C ALA A 185 -2.04 -20.18 -16.42
N ALA A 186 -1.73 -19.02 -17.01
CA ALA A 186 -1.16 -18.96 -18.36
C ALA A 186 0.18 -19.69 -18.45
N GLY A 187 1.07 -19.50 -17.47
CA GLY A 187 2.36 -20.17 -17.39
C GLY A 187 2.27 -21.69 -17.37
N LEU A 188 1.30 -22.25 -16.64
CA LEU A 188 1.09 -23.70 -16.54
C LEU A 188 0.55 -24.36 -17.82
N ASN A 189 -0.09 -23.59 -18.70
CA ASN A 189 -0.86 -24.14 -19.82
C ASN A 189 -0.32 -23.78 -21.22
N LEU A 190 0.79 -23.05 -21.28
CA LEU A 190 1.46 -22.69 -22.52
C LEU A 190 2.74 -23.50 -22.66
N ASP A 191 2.99 -24.08 -23.83
CA ASP A 191 4.25 -24.73 -24.14
C ASP A 191 5.37 -23.69 -24.28
N PRO A 192 6.68 -23.98 -24.10
CA PRO A 192 7.76 -22.98 -24.11
C PRO A 192 7.81 -22.08 -25.37
N GLN A 193 7.31 -22.59 -26.50
CA GLN A 193 7.26 -21.89 -27.77
C GLN A 193 6.04 -20.95 -27.94
N ASP A 194 5.02 -21.11 -27.09
CA ASP A 194 3.76 -20.37 -27.11
C ASP A 194 3.88 -18.96 -26.51
N LEU A 195 2.89 -18.11 -26.81
CA LEU A 195 2.92 -16.70 -26.47
C LEU A 195 1.95 -16.36 -25.34
N PHE A 196 2.48 -15.68 -24.33
CA PHE A 196 1.68 -15.04 -23.29
C PHE A 196 1.70 -13.52 -23.50
N ILE A 197 0.52 -12.93 -23.65
CA ILE A 197 0.33 -11.49 -23.86
C ILE A 197 -0.36 -10.90 -22.64
N ALA A 198 0.20 -9.82 -22.07
CA ALA A 198 -0.47 -8.99 -21.07
C ALA A 198 -0.88 -7.67 -21.74
N TYR A 199 -2.19 -7.50 -21.96
CA TYR A 199 -2.77 -6.35 -22.63
C TYR A 199 -3.36 -5.37 -21.61
N GLY A 200 -3.00 -4.09 -21.73
CA GLY A 200 -3.47 -3.02 -20.84
C GLY A 200 -2.96 -3.07 -19.40
N THR A 201 -2.25 -4.14 -19.02
CA THR A 201 -1.74 -4.39 -17.66
C THR A 201 -0.25 -4.70 -17.69
N VAL A 202 0.57 -3.66 -17.83
CA VAL A 202 2.02 -3.77 -18.02
C VAL A 202 2.80 -3.97 -16.71
N ARG A 203 2.34 -4.91 -15.87
CA ARG A 203 2.98 -5.19 -14.58
C ARG A 203 4.10 -6.22 -14.72
N PRO A 204 5.34 -5.92 -14.27
CA PRO A 204 6.44 -6.88 -14.30
C PRO A 204 6.15 -8.19 -13.55
N SER A 205 5.24 -8.17 -12.57
CA SER A 205 4.81 -9.37 -11.84
C SER A 205 4.26 -10.46 -12.77
N SER A 206 3.67 -10.11 -13.91
CA SER A 206 3.13 -11.09 -14.86
C SER A 206 4.21 -12.01 -15.41
N VAL A 207 5.44 -11.52 -15.62
CA VAL A 207 6.59 -12.34 -16.06
C VAL A 207 7.00 -13.31 -14.98
N PHE A 208 7.08 -12.83 -13.73
CA PHE A 208 7.48 -13.65 -12.58
C PHE A 208 6.50 -14.80 -12.33
N TYR A 209 5.19 -14.50 -12.29
CA TYR A 209 4.16 -15.51 -12.00
C TYR A 209 3.91 -16.47 -13.17
N ALA A 210 3.99 -16.00 -14.42
CA ALA A 210 3.90 -16.86 -15.59
C ALA A 210 5.17 -17.70 -15.82
N ARG A 211 6.28 -17.37 -15.13
CA ARG A 211 7.60 -18.00 -15.28
C ARG A 211 8.09 -18.08 -16.73
N ARG A 212 7.76 -17.07 -17.53
CA ARG A 212 8.09 -17.00 -18.95
C ARG A 212 8.11 -15.56 -19.46
N PRO A 213 8.75 -15.28 -20.60
CA PRO A 213 8.66 -13.98 -21.25
C PRO A 213 7.19 -13.62 -21.56
N THR A 214 6.80 -12.42 -21.15
CA THR A 214 5.45 -11.87 -21.39
C THR A 214 5.56 -10.74 -22.41
N VAL A 215 4.74 -10.80 -23.45
CA VAL A 215 4.61 -9.70 -24.41
C VAL A 215 3.66 -8.67 -23.81
N PHE A 216 4.20 -7.53 -23.41
CA PHE A 216 3.42 -6.42 -22.88
C PHE A 216 2.89 -5.56 -24.03
N VAL A 217 1.56 -5.41 -24.10
CA VAL A 217 0.90 -4.57 -25.10
C VAL A 217 0.08 -3.49 -24.39
N PRO A 218 0.51 -2.21 -24.44
CA PRO A 218 -0.27 -1.10 -23.96
C PRO A 218 -1.58 -0.91 -24.74
N PHE A 219 -2.54 -0.16 -24.19
CA PHE A 219 -3.70 0.29 -24.95
C PHE A 219 -3.25 1.18 -26.13
N GLY A 220 -3.78 0.94 -27.32
CA GLY A 220 -3.43 1.65 -28.56
C GLY A 220 -2.38 0.95 -29.43
N GLU A 221 -1.84 -0.19 -28.99
CA GLU A 221 -0.87 -0.99 -29.75
C GLU A 221 -1.44 -2.37 -30.15
N GLU A 222 -2.74 -2.43 -30.43
CA GLU A 222 -3.46 -3.68 -30.72
C GLU A 222 -2.95 -4.41 -31.98
N ASP A 223 -2.24 -3.71 -32.88
CA ASP A 223 -1.59 -4.32 -34.05
C ASP A 223 -0.56 -5.39 -33.65
N LYS A 224 0.11 -5.25 -32.51
CA LYS A 224 1.02 -6.29 -31.98
C LYS A 224 0.27 -7.58 -31.62
N ILE A 225 -0.96 -7.45 -31.13
CA ILE A 225 -1.82 -8.61 -30.83
C ILE A 225 -2.26 -9.25 -32.15
N ARG A 226 -2.65 -8.44 -33.15
CA ARG A 226 -3.01 -8.94 -34.49
C ARG A 226 -1.87 -9.74 -35.11
N GLU A 227 -0.65 -9.24 -35.06
CA GLU A 227 0.53 -9.94 -35.57
C GLU A 227 0.80 -11.25 -34.82
N ALA A 228 0.69 -11.24 -33.48
CA ALA A 228 0.89 -12.43 -32.66
C ALA A 228 -0.14 -13.54 -32.95
N LEU A 229 -1.38 -13.18 -33.29
CA LEU A 229 -2.47 -14.13 -33.59
C LEU A 229 -2.39 -14.77 -34.99
N LYS A 230 -1.59 -14.22 -35.92
CA LYS A 230 -1.37 -14.81 -37.25
C LYS A 230 -0.48 -16.06 -37.21
N GLY A 231 0.32 -16.22 -36.15
CA GLY A 231 1.25 -17.34 -36.01
C GLY A 231 0.56 -18.67 -35.66
N PRO A 232 1.24 -19.81 -35.87
CA PRO A 232 0.73 -21.13 -35.48
C PRO A 232 0.79 -21.40 -33.96
N LYS A 233 1.45 -20.52 -33.21
CA LYS A 233 1.68 -20.65 -31.76
C LYS A 233 0.37 -20.50 -30.99
N LYS A 234 0.21 -21.22 -29.88
CA LYS A 234 -0.91 -20.94 -28.98
C LYS A 234 -0.67 -19.58 -28.34
N VAL A 235 -1.75 -18.82 -28.19
CA VAL A 235 -1.72 -17.48 -27.59
C VAL A 235 -2.70 -17.45 -26.44
N MET A 236 -2.22 -17.01 -25.28
CA MET A 236 -3.07 -16.60 -24.17
C MET A 236 -2.92 -15.11 -23.92
N ILE A 237 -4.05 -14.45 -23.70
CA ILE A 237 -4.10 -13.00 -23.47
C ILE A 237 -4.72 -12.74 -22.09
N LEU A 238 -3.96 -12.09 -21.22
CA LEU A 238 -4.42 -11.52 -19.95
C LEU A 238 -4.79 -10.05 -20.17
N LEU A 239 -6.00 -9.65 -19.77
CA LEU A 239 -6.45 -8.27 -19.87
C LEU A 239 -7.52 -7.93 -18.83
N PRO A 240 -7.79 -6.63 -18.57
CA PRO A 240 -9.02 -6.20 -17.93
C PRO A 240 -10.24 -6.61 -18.77
N GLU A 241 -11.32 -7.06 -18.12
CA GLU A 241 -12.55 -7.48 -18.81
C GLU A 241 -13.17 -6.33 -19.63
N THR A 242 -13.09 -5.11 -19.12
CA THR A 242 -13.56 -3.89 -19.81
C THR A 242 -12.80 -3.59 -21.10
N ALA A 243 -11.61 -4.17 -21.29
CA ALA A 243 -10.79 -3.99 -22.48
C ALA A 243 -11.05 -5.05 -23.56
N GLN A 244 -11.91 -6.04 -23.31
CA GLN A 244 -12.18 -7.11 -24.28
C GLN A 244 -12.76 -6.57 -25.59
N THR A 245 -13.57 -5.51 -25.54
CA THR A 245 -14.15 -4.85 -26.71
C THR A 245 -13.14 -4.12 -27.59
N LYS A 246 -11.92 -3.88 -27.08
CA LYS A 246 -10.83 -3.25 -27.83
C LYS A 246 -9.94 -4.24 -28.58
N LEU A 247 -10.11 -5.54 -28.33
CA LEU A 247 -9.31 -6.55 -29.00
C LEU A 247 -9.57 -6.54 -30.51
N PRO A 248 -8.55 -6.87 -31.32
CA PRO A 248 -8.71 -6.95 -32.77
C PRO A 248 -9.67 -8.08 -33.16
N ALA A 249 -10.32 -8.00 -34.33
CA ALA A 249 -11.34 -8.95 -34.76
C ALA A 249 -10.84 -10.41 -34.81
N GLU A 250 -9.54 -10.61 -35.06
CA GLU A 250 -8.88 -11.92 -35.06
C GLU A 250 -8.91 -12.59 -33.68
N ALA A 251 -9.02 -11.81 -32.61
CA ALA A 251 -9.11 -12.30 -31.23
C ALA A 251 -10.51 -12.82 -30.85
N VAL A 252 -11.54 -12.66 -31.72
CA VAL A 252 -12.91 -13.19 -31.49
C VAL A 252 -12.91 -14.70 -31.33
N THR A 253 -11.89 -15.38 -31.87
CA THR A 253 -11.70 -16.83 -31.71
C THR A 253 -11.23 -17.24 -30.31
N LEU A 254 -10.79 -16.31 -29.48
CA LEU A 254 -10.34 -16.59 -28.12
C LEU A 254 -11.52 -16.60 -27.15
N VAL A 255 -11.62 -17.69 -26.39
CA VAL A 255 -12.66 -17.87 -25.37
C VAL A 255 -12.13 -17.57 -23.97
N PRO A 256 -12.97 -17.08 -23.05
CA PRO A 256 -12.64 -16.96 -21.63
C PRO A 256 -12.33 -18.32 -21.03
N ILE A 257 -11.13 -18.46 -20.46
CA ILE A 257 -10.75 -19.66 -19.70
C ILE A 257 -10.88 -19.41 -18.20
N LEU A 258 -10.43 -18.25 -17.74
CA LEU A 258 -10.49 -17.90 -16.33
C LEU A 258 -10.82 -16.43 -16.16
N LYS A 259 -11.74 -16.15 -15.25
CA LYS A 259 -12.07 -14.79 -14.80
C LYS A 259 -11.74 -14.66 -13.32
N ARG A 260 -11.08 -13.55 -12.97
CA ARG A 260 -10.76 -13.17 -11.59
C ARG A 260 -10.92 -11.69 -11.44
N TYR A 261 -11.95 -11.29 -10.67
CA TYR A 261 -12.09 -9.93 -10.15
C TYR A 261 -11.84 -8.81 -11.18
N GLY A 262 -12.58 -8.86 -12.30
CA GLY A 262 -12.50 -7.87 -13.38
C GLY A 262 -11.31 -8.05 -14.36
N TYR A 263 -10.52 -9.11 -14.19
CA TYR A 263 -9.53 -9.57 -15.15
C TYR A 263 -9.95 -10.89 -15.79
N ILE A 264 -9.51 -11.09 -17.03
CA ILE A 264 -9.86 -12.25 -17.84
C ILE A 264 -8.61 -12.79 -18.54
N LEU A 265 -8.53 -14.13 -18.61
CA LEU A 265 -7.57 -14.86 -19.41
C LEU A 265 -8.31 -15.50 -20.59
N LEU A 266 -7.89 -15.15 -21.80
CA LEU A 266 -8.45 -15.64 -23.06
C LEU A 266 -7.47 -16.62 -23.73
N ALA A 267 -7.97 -17.70 -24.34
CA ALA A 267 -7.19 -18.53 -25.27
C ALA A 267 -8.07 -19.21 -26.33
N LYS A 268 -7.42 -19.81 -27.33
CA LYS A 268 -8.08 -20.39 -28.52
C LYS A 268 -8.86 -21.70 -28.25
N GLN A 269 -8.66 -22.36 -27.11
CA GLN A 269 -9.34 -23.63 -26.77
C GLN A 269 -9.70 -23.69 -25.28
N PRO A 270 -10.84 -24.28 -24.90
CA PRO A 270 -11.14 -24.58 -23.50
C PRO A 270 -10.16 -25.63 -22.96
N MET A 271 -9.68 -25.46 -21.72
CA MET A 271 -8.68 -26.33 -21.07
C MET A 271 -9.14 -27.77 -20.78
N VAL A 272 -10.35 -28.12 -21.20
CA VAL A 272 -10.87 -29.48 -21.11
C VAL A 272 -10.90 -30.01 -22.54
N THR A 273 -9.87 -30.75 -22.93
CA THR A 273 -10.03 -31.73 -24.01
C THR A 273 -10.99 -32.80 -23.49
N ILE A 274 -12.28 -32.62 -23.75
CA ILE A 274 -13.24 -33.71 -23.60
C ILE A 274 -12.75 -34.83 -24.53
N PRO A 275 -12.43 -36.03 -24.03
CA PRO A 275 -12.07 -37.14 -24.88
C PRO A 275 -13.13 -37.32 -25.96
N GLU A 276 -12.71 -37.55 -27.20
CA GLU A 276 -13.62 -37.81 -28.33
C GLU A 276 -14.58 -38.96 -27.94
N GLY A 277 -15.82 -38.62 -27.58
CA GLY A 277 -16.84 -39.57 -27.10
C GLY A 277 -17.39 -39.37 -25.68
N ALA A 278 -16.94 -38.39 -24.89
CA ALA A 278 -17.55 -38.13 -23.58
C ALA A 278 -18.82 -37.26 -23.69
N ALA A 279 -19.85 -37.61 -22.92
CA ALA A 279 -21.12 -36.90 -22.90
C ALA A 279 -20.93 -35.40 -22.54
N PRO A 280 -21.69 -34.49 -23.16
CA PRO A 280 -21.57 -33.06 -22.87
C PRO A 280 -21.81 -32.79 -21.39
N PRO A 281 -20.97 -31.95 -20.74
CA PRO A 281 -21.16 -31.61 -19.34
C PRO A 281 -22.50 -30.88 -19.15
N PRO A 282 -23.18 -31.07 -18.00
CA PRO A 282 -24.40 -30.33 -17.71
C PRO A 282 -24.11 -28.83 -17.71
N PRO A 283 -25.06 -28.00 -18.15
CA PRO A 283 -24.88 -26.55 -18.23
C PRO A 283 -24.43 -26.00 -16.87
N PRO A 284 -23.48 -25.05 -16.86
CA PRO A 284 -22.95 -24.50 -15.62
C PRO A 284 -24.09 -23.90 -14.81
N THR A 285 -24.26 -24.38 -13.58
CA THR A 285 -25.15 -23.76 -12.61
C THR A 285 -24.53 -22.41 -12.27
N VAL A 286 -25.21 -21.34 -12.69
CA VAL A 286 -24.84 -19.97 -12.34
C VAL A 286 -25.07 -19.81 -10.84
N PHE A 287 -24.06 -20.13 -10.03
CA PHE A 287 -24.02 -19.69 -8.63
C PHE A 287 -23.61 -18.22 -8.64
N GLY A 288 -24.62 -17.35 -8.72
CA GLY A 288 -24.45 -15.95 -8.43
C GLY A 288 -24.23 -15.77 -6.94
N HIS A 289 -23.09 -15.20 -6.57
CA HIS A 289 -22.87 -14.25 -5.47
C HIS A 289 -21.56 -13.51 -5.71
#